data_AF-A0A0G1LNE4-F1
#
_entry.id   AF-A0A0G1LNE4-F1
#
_cell.length_a   1.000
_cell.length_b   1.000
_cell.length_c   1.000
_cell.angle_alpha   90.00
_cell.angle_beta   90.00
_cell.angle_gamma   90.00
#
_symmetry.space_group_name_H-M   'P 1'
#
loop_
_entity.id
_entity.type
_entity.pdbx_description
1 polymer ?
#
loop_
_entity_poly.entity_id
_entity_poly.type
_entity_poly.pdbx_seq_one_letter_code
_entity_poly.pdbx_strand_id
1 'polypeptide(L)'
;MEQPVTYLGKRHSDFFTFVREAFFDPDLSLSVFLARLERLVIPIFERFLRQDIASGVIKQPQKKSEVGGGLSPGDKESLAKAVKKSRQSGSDRAKQNAEKRFADSKSDEFSKQEIKTMLEIKEKTDTVYWQLMDLWGVFLQTVRDTEVVLESGHRSGQNLEVSEFVRQLPNFLVNPDQLRIFSRRLIEQAKESTRPKQIELFLVVDLSGSMDAQKRRATQEAVYCLAKSLLQYQQNSRLQADDPTTEIIRLNLRVLGFGDRSEDLLLRSPNEENQGFLETEDQAEIDNRLWHSIMDIGKKSLGGTRDSESLQEVLRDLDRPDKQDQMAAKDSVAVVIEVTDGETTTASESAAIVKSIRSNPGAHACGIRIPGLLSSDTPRVPRSQEVDTAAEPEILSESGAFGIVWGEHGQQLTSIEKLKEVMISVLFAALLKQASRE
;
A
#
# COMPACT_ATOMS: atom_id res chain seq x y z
N MET A 1 -9.01 -36.57 2.77
CA MET A 1 -8.35 -36.62 4.10
C MET A 1 -9.44 -36.77 5.15
N GLU A 2 -9.80 -37.99 5.52
CA GLU A 2 -10.97 -38.28 6.37
C GLU A 2 -10.61 -38.58 7.82
N GLN A 3 -9.42 -38.16 8.28
CA GLN A 3 -8.98 -38.42 9.64
C GLN A 3 -9.24 -37.23 10.56
N PRO A 4 -9.75 -37.47 11.78
CA PRO A 4 -10.09 -36.41 12.73
C PRO A 4 -8.87 -35.63 13.21
N VAL A 5 -9.04 -34.32 13.29
CA VAL A 5 -7.99 -33.36 13.66
C VAL A 5 -8.32 -32.79 15.04
N THR A 6 -7.37 -32.78 15.96
CA THR A 6 -7.57 -32.20 17.31
C THR A 6 -6.66 -30.98 17.47
N TYR A 7 -7.22 -29.84 17.83
CA TYR A 7 -6.48 -28.58 17.95
C TYR A 7 -7.00 -27.77 19.16
N LEU A 8 -6.08 -27.32 20.02
CA LEU A 8 -6.37 -26.63 21.28
C LEU A 8 -7.46 -27.31 22.15
N GLY A 9 -7.47 -28.64 22.15
CA GLY A 9 -8.42 -29.45 22.93
C GLY A 9 -9.79 -29.67 22.26
N LYS A 10 -10.06 -29.06 21.10
CA LYS A 10 -11.28 -29.31 20.32
C LYS A 10 -11.00 -30.29 19.18
N ARG A 11 -11.91 -31.24 18.99
CA ARG A 11 -11.76 -32.33 17.99
C ARG A 11 -12.72 -32.09 16.83
N HIS A 12 -12.17 -32.03 15.62
CA HIS A 12 -12.88 -31.89 14.36
C HIS A 12 -12.85 -33.22 13.60
N SER A 13 -13.93 -33.53 12.88
CA SER A 13 -14.09 -34.83 12.19
C SER A 13 -13.06 -35.06 11.09
N ASP A 14 -12.62 -33.98 10.44
CA ASP A 14 -11.67 -34.00 9.34
C ASP A 14 -11.13 -32.57 9.09
N PHE A 15 -10.11 -32.48 8.24
CA PHE A 15 -9.44 -31.22 7.94
C PHE A 15 -10.37 -30.19 7.26
N PHE A 16 -11.26 -30.64 6.36
CA PHE A 16 -12.18 -29.73 5.66
C PHE A 16 -13.22 -29.16 6.62
N THR A 17 -13.71 -29.97 7.55
CA THR A 17 -14.64 -29.54 8.60
C THR A 17 -13.99 -28.54 9.55
N PHE A 18 -12.73 -28.73 9.94
CA PHE A 18 -11.98 -27.72 10.70
C PHE A 18 -11.84 -26.39 9.94
N VAL A 19 -11.42 -26.44 8.67
CA VAL A 19 -11.23 -25.22 7.85
C VAL A 19 -12.56 -24.48 7.70
N ARG A 20 -13.65 -25.20 7.41
CA ARG A 20 -14.98 -24.62 7.29
C ARG A 20 -15.45 -23.98 8.60
N GLU A 21 -15.34 -24.68 9.73
CA GLU A 21 -15.76 -24.15 11.03
C GLU A 21 -14.93 -22.96 11.49
N ALA A 22 -13.64 -22.94 11.18
CA ALA A 22 -12.76 -21.82 11.51
C ALA A 22 -12.96 -20.61 10.58
N PHE A 23 -13.32 -20.83 9.32
CA PHE A 23 -13.59 -19.75 8.35
C PHE A 23 -14.90 -19.02 8.64
N PHE A 24 -15.88 -19.69 9.26
CA PHE A 24 -17.16 -19.12 9.68
C PHE A 24 -17.21 -18.79 11.19
N ASP A 25 -16.06 -18.77 11.87
CA ASP A 25 -15.96 -18.37 13.28
C ASP A 25 -15.89 -16.84 13.37
N PRO A 26 -16.95 -16.15 13.87
CA PRO A 26 -17.03 -14.70 13.90
C PRO A 26 -15.99 -14.07 14.84
N ASP A 27 -15.42 -14.85 15.77
CA ASP A 27 -14.40 -14.39 16.71
C ASP A 27 -12.97 -14.61 16.19
N LEU A 28 -12.82 -15.11 14.96
CA LEU A 28 -11.54 -15.47 14.38
C LEU A 28 -11.07 -14.47 13.32
N SER A 29 -10.04 -13.68 13.64
CA SER A 29 -9.39 -12.85 12.64
C SER A 29 -8.67 -13.68 11.57
N LEU A 30 -8.62 -13.16 10.34
CA LEU A 30 -7.96 -13.81 9.20
C LEU A 30 -6.49 -14.15 9.47
N SER A 31 -5.76 -13.28 10.18
CA SER A 31 -4.35 -13.52 10.55
C SER A 31 -4.19 -14.72 11.50
N VAL A 32 -5.10 -14.86 12.46
CA VAL A 32 -5.11 -16.00 13.38
C VAL A 32 -5.59 -17.26 12.65
N PHE A 33 -6.54 -17.16 11.73
CA PHE A 33 -6.96 -18.26 10.87
C PHE A 33 -5.81 -18.79 10.00
N LEU A 34 -5.06 -17.91 9.33
CA LEU A 34 -3.91 -18.29 8.49
C LEU A 34 -2.80 -18.93 9.32
N ALA A 35 -2.47 -18.38 10.50
CA ALA A 35 -1.50 -18.97 11.41
C ALA A 35 -1.96 -20.34 11.96
N ARG A 36 -3.27 -20.52 12.18
CA ARG A 36 -3.86 -21.82 12.57
C ARG A 36 -3.77 -22.84 11.43
N LEU A 37 -4.04 -22.41 10.20
CA LEU A 37 -4.00 -23.24 9.00
C LEU A 37 -2.57 -23.71 8.70
N GLU A 38 -1.59 -22.82 8.78
CA GLU A 38 -0.17 -23.13 8.57
C GLU A 38 0.33 -24.23 9.53
N ARG A 39 0.00 -24.15 10.82
CA ARG A 39 0.39 -25.15 11.83
C ARG A 39 -0.20 -26.54 11.59
N LEU A 40 -1.37 -26.63 10.94
CA LEU A 40 -2.02 -27.91 10.64
C LEU A 40 -1.60 -28.48 9.30
N VAL A 41 -1.30 -27.61 8.32
CA VAL A 41 -0.91 -28.00 6.96
C VAL A 41 0.55 -28.46 6.90
N ILE A 42 1.47 -27.83 7.67
CA ILE A 42 2.89 -28.19 7.67
C ILE A 42 3.14 -29.67 8.00
N PRO A 43 2.59 -30.25 9.08
CA PRO A 43 2.79 -31.67 9.40
C PRO A 43 2.25 -32.63 8.32
N ILE A 44 1.18 -32.23 7.62
CA ILE A 44 0.60 -33.00 6.53
C ILE A 44 1.53 -32.99 5.31
N PHE A 45 2.07 -31.83 4.96
CA PHE A 45 3.08 -31.69 3.91
C PHE A 45 4.37 -32.45 4.23
N GLU A 46 4.85 -32.37 5.47
CA GLU A 46 6.02 -33.16 5.90
C GLU A 46 5.76 -34.67 5.78
N ARG A 47 4.54 -35.12 6.07
CA ARG A 47 4.17 -36.53 5.93
C ARG A 47 4.12 -36.95 4.46
N PHE A 48 3.50 -36.15 3.58
CA PHE A 48 3.48 -36.42 2.15
C PHE A 48 4.88 -36.40 1.55
N LEU A 49 5.71 -35.43 1.95
CA LEU A 49 7.11 -35.36 1.57
C LEU A 49 7.87 -36.64 1.99
N ARG A 50 7.64 -37.17 3.20
CA ARG A 50 8.22 -38.44 3.65
C ARG A 50 7.69 -39.64 2.86
N GLN A 51 6.41 -39.64 2.48
CA GLN A 51 5.80 -40.68 1.64
C GLN A 51 6.35 -40.65 0.22
N ASP A 52 6.57 -39.48 -0.36
CA ASP A 52 7.15 -39.28 -1.69
C ASP A 52 8.64 -39.64 -1.73
N ILE A 53 9.34 -39.43 -0.61
CA ILE A 53 10.70 -39.94 -0.37
C ILE A 53 10.71 -41.47 -0.28
N ALA A 54 9.79 -42.06 0.48
CA ALA A 54 9.72 -43.50 0.70
C ALA A 54 9.24 -44.27 -0.54
N SER A 55 8.39 -43.67 -1.36
CA SER A 55 7.91 -44.22 -2.64
C SER A 55 8.91 -44.06 -3.78
N GLY A 56 10.04 -43.36 -3.54
CA GLY A 56 11.10 -43.16 -4.53
C GLY A 56 10.79 -42.13 -5.61
N VAL A 57 9.65 -41.43 -5.50
CA VAL A 57 9.28 -40.30 -6.37
C VAL A 57 10.27 -39.14 -6.18
N ILE A 58 10.72 -38.93 -4.94
CA ILE A 58 11.78 -37.99 -4.60
C ILE A 58 13.03 -38.77 -4.20
N LYS A 59 14.05 -38.78 -5.06
CA LYS A 59 15.34 -39.43 -4.74
C LYS A 59 16.05 -38.64 -3.64
N GLN A 60 16.14 -39.20 -2.44
CA GLN A 60 17.02 -38.65 -1.41
C GLN A 60 18.49 -38.75 -1.86
N PRO A 61 19.32 -37.74 -1.56
CA PRO A 61 20.76 -37.88 -1.75
C PRO A 61 21.25 -39.00 -0.82
N GLN A 62 21.86 -40.03 -1.40
CA GLN A 62 22.52 -41.09 -0.63
C GLN A 62 23.55 -40.44 0.31
N LYS A 63 23.48 -40.77 1.60
CA LYS A 63 24.61 -40.54 2.52
C LYS A 63 25.78 -41.35 1.97
N LYS A 64 26.75 -40.66 1.37
CA LYS A 64 28.05 -41.25 1.09
C LYS A 64 28.68 -41.66 2.42
N SER A 65 29.05 -42.92 2.48
CA SER A 65 29.86 -43.56 3.51
C SER A 65 31.08 -42.72 3.88
N GLU A 66 31.47 -42.83 5.15
CA GLU A 66 32.73 -42.31 5.65
C GLU A 66 33.89 -42.83 4.80
N VAL A 67 34.56 -41.91 4.10
CA VAL A 67 35.87 -42.15 3.51
C VAL A 67 36.85 -41.35 4.35
N GLY A 68 37.57 -42.05 5.22
CA GLY A 68 38.76 -41.52 5.87
C GLY A 68 39.78 -41.13 4.81
N GLY A 69 40.18 -39.87 4.82
CA GLY A 69 41.20 -39.33 3.93
C GLY A 69 41.40 -37.86 4.23
N GLY A 70 42.63 -37.48 4.60
CA GLY A 70 42.99 -36.15 5.07
C GLY A 70 42.55 -35.04 4.11
N LEU A 71 41.81 -34.06 4.63
CA LEU A 71 41.27 -32.94 3.85
C LEU A 71 42.35 -31.88 3.60
N SER A 72 42.47 -31.47 2.34
CA SER A 72 43.26 -30.31 1.93
C SER A 72 42.63 -29.00 2.46
N PRO A 73 43.39 -27.88 2.51
CA PRO A 73 42.89 -26.61 3.05
C PRO A 73 41.63 -26.06 2.35
N GLY A 74 41.47 -26.31 1.04
CA GLY A 74 40.30 -25.86 0.27
C GLY A 74 39.01 -26.63 0.56
N ASP A 75 39.12 -27.90 0.98
CA ASP A 75 37.97 -28.73 1.31
C ASP A 75 37.39 -28.40 2.68
N LYS A 76 38.22 -27.88 3.61
CA LYS A 76 37.76 -27.41 4.92
C LYS A 76 36.85 -26.18 4.81
N GLU A 77 37.09 -25.31 3.82
CA GLU A 77 36.32 -24.09 3.62
C GLU A 77 34.94 -24.37 2.98
N SER A 78 34.87 -25.35 2.07
CA SER A 78 33.63 -25.83 1.48
C SER A 78 32.77 -26.62 2.47
N LEU A 79 33.40 -27.47 3.30
CA LEU A 79 32.74 -28.14 4.43
C LEU A 79 32.27 -27.16 5.51
N ALA A 80 33.05 -26.12 5.83
CA ALA A 80 32.63 -25.09 6.79
C ALA A 80 31.41 -24.31 6.29
N LYS A 81 31.37 -23.93 5.00
CA LYS A 81 30.17 -23.31 4.38
C LYS A 81 28.97 -24.26 4.37
N ALA A 82 29.18 -25.56 4.14
CA ALA A 82 28.12 -26.56 4.15
C ALA A 82 27.55 -26.83 5.56
N VAL A 83 28.42 -26.88 6.58
CA VAL A 83 28.02 -27.02 8.00
C VAL A 83 27.35 -25.76 8.53
N LYS A 84 27.77 -24.58 8.07
CA LYS A 84 27.10 -23.30 8.40
C LYS A 84 25.71 -23.22 7.76
N LYS A 85 25.55 -23.70 6.52
CA LYS A 85 24.24 -23.86 5.85
C LYS A 85 23.38 -24.94 6.50
N SER A 86 23.96 -26.01 7.07
CA SER A 86 23.21 -27.09 7.73
C SER A 86 22.62 -26.70 9.09
N ARG A 87 23.20 -25.68 9.76
CA ARG A 87 22.76 -25.12 11.04
C ARG A 87 21.74 -23.98 10.93
N GLN A 88 21.44 -23.49 9.72
CA GLN A 88 20.44 -22.44 9.50
C GLN A 88 19.02 -23.00 9.60
N SER A 89 18.12 -22.24 10.21
CA SER A 89 16.71 -22.61 10.32
C SER A 89 16.06 -22.65 8.93
N GLY A 90 14.95 -23.40 8.77
CA GLY A 90 14.21 -23.44 7.50
C GLY A 90 13.75 -22.06 7.04
N SER A 91 13.44 -21.17 7.99
CA SER A 91 13.08 -19.77 7.75
C SER A 91 14.24 -18.96 7.16
N ASP A 92 15.45 -19.10 7.71
CA ASP A 92 16.64 -18.40 7.20
C ASP A 92 16.98 -18.80 5.75
N ARG A 93 16.80 -20.09 5.42
CA ARG A 93 17.00 -20.58 4.05
C ARG A 93 15.95 -20.05 3.09
N ALA A 94 14.68 -19.97 3.53
CA ALA A 94 13.61 -19.40 2.72
C ALA A 94 13.87 -17.91 2.43
N LYS A 95 14.28 -17.14 3.45
CA LYS A 95 14.67 -15.73 3.32
C LYS A 95 15.82 -15.56 2.32
N GLN A 96 16.92 -16.31 2.48
CA GLN A 96 18.05 -16.24 1.54
C GLN A 96 17.68 -16.63 0.10
N ASN A 97 16.80 -17.62 -0.08
CA ASN A 97 16.34 -18.00 -1.41
C ASN A 97 15.47 -16.90 -2.04
N ALA A 98 14.61 -16.24 -1.25
CA ALA A 98 13.80 -15.12 -1.71
C ALA A 98 14.66 -13.90 -2.08
N GLU A 99 15.65 -13.56 -1.25
CA GLU A 99 16.64 -12.50 -1.53
C GLU A 99 17.42 -12.80 -2.79
N LYS A 100 17.86 -14.05 -2.99
CA LYS A 100 18.57 -14.45 -4.20
C LYS A 100 17.69 -14.33 -5.43
N ARG A 101 16.44 -14.82 -5.39
CA ARG A 101 15.50 -14.68 -6.52
C ARG A 101 15.24 -13.22 -6.85
N PHE A 102 15.10 -12.37 -5.83
CA PHE A 102 14.96 -10.93 -6.03
C PHE A 102 16.20 -10.34 -6.71
N ALA A 103 17.40 -10.66 -6.21
CA ALA A 103 18.64 -10.19 -6.81
C ALA A 103 18.81 -10.66 -8.27
N ASP A 104 18.52 -11.93 -8.53
CA ASP A 104 18.57 -12.52 -9.87
C ASP A 104 17.53 -11.85 -10.80
N SER A 105 16.35 -11.44 -10.29
CA SER A 105 15.33 -10.74 -11.09
C SER A 105 15.67 -9.27 -11.40
N LYS A 106 16.65 -8.69 -10.72
CA LYS A 106 17.04 -7.28 -10.84
C LYS A 106 18.44 -7.10 -11.43
N SER A 107 19.18 -8.17 -11.65
CA SER A 107 20.59 -8.13 -12.05
C SER A 107 20.86 -7.52 -13.42
N ASP A 108 19.85 -7.52 -14.30
CA ASP A 108 19.97 -7.01 -15.66
C ASP A 108 19.85 -5.48 -15.72
N GLU A 109 19.18 -4.87 -14.73
CA GLU A 109 18.89 -3.42 -14.70
C GLU A 109 19.65 -2.68 -13.60
N PHE A 110 20.05 -3.35 -12.52
CA PHE A 110 20.63 -2.72 -11.34
C PHE A 110 21.98 -3.33 -10.96
N SER A 111 22.89 -2.49 -10.48
CA SER A 111 24.18 -2.93 -9.96
C SER A 111 24.02 -3.72 -8.65
N LYS A 112 25.03 -4.54 -8.32
CA LYS A 112 25.04 -5.32 -7.06
C LYS A 112 24.89 -4.44 -5.81
N GLN A 113 25.44 -3.23 -5.83
CA GLN A 113 25.35 -2.30 -4.70
C GLN A 113 23.94 -1.73 -4.58
N GLU A 114 23.27 -1.41 -5.69
CA GLU A 114 21.87 -1.00 -5.69
C GLU A 114 20.96 -2.12 -5.21
N ILE A 115 21.15 -3.34 -5.71
CA ILE A 115 20.35 -4.51 -5.27
C ILE A 115 20.50 -4.72 -3.75
N LYS A 116 21.71 -4.59 -3.21
CA LYS A 116 21.95 -4.64 -1.76
C LYS A 116 21.19 -3.53 -1.03
N THR A 117 21.27 -2.30 -1.55
CA THR A 117 20.58 -1.12 -1.04
C THR A 117 19.06 -1.34 -1.03
N MET A 118 18.49 -1.94 -2.07
CA MET A 118 17.08 -2.30 -2.18
C MET A 118 16.65 -3.34 -1.14
N LEU A 119 17.44 -4.41 -0.97
CA LEU A 119 17.17 -5.45 0.03
C LEU A 119 17.15 -4.85 1.45
N GLU A 120 18.09 -3.97 1.76
CA GLU A 120 18.12 -3.25 3.03
C GLU A 120 16.89 -2.34 3.22
N ILE A 121 16.40 -1.67 2.15
CA ILE A 121 15.16 -0.87 2.22
C ILE A 121 14.01 -1.80 2.57
N LYS A 122 13.84 -2.88 1.79
CA LYS A 122 12.76 -3.86 1.98
C LYS A 122 12.75 -4.43 3.40
N GLU A 123 13.90 -4.83 3.91
CA GLU A 123 14.00 -5.40 5.25
C GLU A 123 13.63 -4.39 6.34
N LYS A 124 14.13 -3.15 6.27
CA LYS A 124 13.82 -2.12 7.27
C LYS A 124 12.37 -1.66 7.22
N THR A 125 11.79 -1.63 6.03
CA THR A 125 10.45 -1.10 5.81
C THR A 125 9.34 -2.13 5.92
N ASP A 126 9.65 -3.43 5.95
CA ASP A 126 8.69 -4.54 5.84
C ASP A 126 7.47 -4.38 6.75
N THR A 127 7.68 -4.12 8.04
CA THR A 127 6.57 -3.97 9.00
C THR A 127 5.68 -2.77 8.68
N VAL A 128 6.28 -1.62 8.38
CA VAL A 128 5.54 -0.38 8.10
C VAL A 128 4.81 -0.48 6.76
N TYR A 129 5.46 -1.08 5.77
CA TYR A 129 4.87 -1.36 4.47
C TYR A 129 3.54 -2.13 4.57
N TRP A 130 3.51 -3.23 5.35
CA TRP A 130 2.27 -3.99 5.55
C TRP A 130 1.21 -3.16 6.29
N GLN A 131 1.61 -2.40 7.31
CA GLN A 131 0.69 -1.53 8.06
C GLN A 131 0.07 -0.44 7.18
N LEU A 132 0.83 0.15 6.26
CA LEU A 132 0.32 1.14 5.32
C LEU A 132 -0.61 0.50 4.27
N MET A 133 -0.30 -0.70 3.81
CA MET A 133 -1.18 -1.45 2.90
C MET A 133 -2.55 -1.75 3.55
N ASP A 134 -2.56 -2.18 4.81
CA ASP A 134 -3.79 -2.38 5.58
C ASP A 134 -4.56 -1.06 5.75
N LEU A 135 -3.85 0.04 6.01
CA LEU A 135 -4.44 1.36 6.18
C LEU A 135 -5.14 1.85 4.90
N TRP A 136 -4.55 1.62 3.72
CA TRP A 136 -5.21 1.89 2.44
C TRP A 136 -6.51 1.09 2.30
N GLY A 137 -6.52 -0.17 2.71
CA GLY A 137 -7.72 -1.00 2.72
C GLY A 137 -8.82 -0.45 3.62
N VAL A 138 -8.48 -0.05 4.85
CA VAL A 138 -9.45 0.58 5.77
C VAL A 138 -10.00 1.88 5.18
N PHE A 139 -9.12 2.73 4.65
CA PHE A 139 -9.53 4.01 4.04
C PHE A 139 -10.53 3.79 2.91
N LEU A 140 -10.28 2.84 2.01
CA LEU A 140 -11.10 2.60 0.83
C LEU A 140 -12.38 1.80 1.09
N GLN A 141 -12.39 0.94 2.11
CA GLN A 141 -13.60 0.24 2.54
C GLN A 141 -14.58 1.16 3.27
N THR A 142 -14.07 2.16 4.00
CA THR A 142 -14.91 3.09 4.79
C THR A 142 -15.75 4.02 3.91
N VAL A 143 -15.36 4.22 2.65
CA VAL A 143 -15.99 5.18 1.71
C VAL A 143 -16.90 4.46 0.69
N ARG A 144 -17.37 3.25 1.01
CA ARG A 144 -18.36 2.53 0.17
C ARG A 144 -19.75 3.13 0.34
N ASP A 145 -20.31 3.63 -0.75
CA ASP A 145 -21.70 4.09 -0.81
C ASP A 145 -22.63 2.92 -1.11
N THR A 146 -23.77 2.87 -0.42
CA THR A 146 -24.86 1.93 -0.70
C THR A 146 -26.05 2.71 -1.28
N GLU A 147 -26.33 2.52 -2.57
CA GLU A 147 -27.50 3.15 -3.20
C GLU A 147 -28.74 2.24 -3.11
N VAL A 148 -29.89 2.80 -2.74
CA VAL A 148 -31.20 2.12 -2.76
C VAL A 148 -32.00 2.64 -3.97
N VAL A 149 -32.21 1.79 -4.96
CA VAL A 149 -32.96 2.16 -6.17
C VAL A 149 -34.44 1.78 -6.03
N LEU A 150 -35.33 2.76 -6.20
CA LEU A 150 -36.77 2.56 -6.30
C LEU A 150 -37.19 2.39 -7.77
N GLU A 151 -37.67 1.21 -8.14
CA GLU A 151 -38.29 1.00 -9.46
C GLU A 151 -39.77 1.46 -9.43
N SER A 152 -40.09 2.43 -10.29
CA SER A 152 -41.47 2.88 -10.55
C SER A 152 -41.99 2.28 -11.86
N GLY A 153 -43.31 2.16 -11.98
CA GLY A 153 -43.92 1.70 -13.22
C GLY A 153 -44.31 0.22 -13.25
N HIS A 154 -45.03 -0.27 -12.25
CA HIS A 154 -45.53 -1.66 -12.22
C HIS A 154 -47.06 -1.76 -12.13
N ARG A 155 -47.58 -2.90 -12.60
CA ARG A 155 -49.02 -3.25 -12.53
C ARG A 155 -49.50 -3.59 -11.12
N SER A 156 -48.59 -3.93 -10.22
CA SER A 156 -48.88 -4.25 -8.80
C SER A 156 -47.70 -3.84 -7.94
N GLY A 157 -47.97 -3.26 -6.77
CA GLY A 157 -46.96 -2.76 -5.83
C GLY A 157 -47.59 -2.34 -4.50
N GLN A 158 -46.78 -1.81 -3.58
CA GLN A 158 -47.24 -1.44 -2.23
C GLN A 158 -47.89 -0.06 -2.19
N ASN A 159 -47.38 0.89 -2.96
CA ASN A 159 -47.87 2.27 -2.98
C ASN A 159 -48.29 2.65 -4.41
N LEU A 160 -49.33 3.48 -4.51
CA LEU A 160 -49.82 4.04 -5.76
C LEU A 160 -49.12 5.38 -6.03
N GLU A 161 -48.42 5.49 -7.16
CA GLU A 161 -47.79 6.74 -7.59
C GLU A 161 -48.83 7.64 -8.28
N VAL A 162 -49.32 8.64 -7.55
CA VAL A 162 -50.41 9.51 -8.01
C VAL A 162 -50.00 10.34 -9.23
N SER A 163 -48.77 10.82 -9.27
CA SER A 163 -48.21 11.55 -10.42
C SER A 163 -48.18 10.68 -11.68
N GLU A 164 -47.82 9.41 -11.53
CA GLU A 164 -47.76 8.44 -12.61
C GLU A 164 -49.15 8.03 -13.11
N PHE A 165 -50.09 7.87 -12.18
CA PHE A 165 -51.50 7.65 -12.51
C PHE A 165 -52.10 8.80 -13.31
N VAL A 166 -51.85 10.05 -12.91
CA VAL A 166 -52.32 11.23 -13.66
C VAL A 166 -51.72 11.26 -15.07
N ARG A 167 -50.43 10.92 -15.21
CA ARG A 167 -49.75 10.84 -16.51
C ARG A 167 -50.32 9.76 -17.42
N GLN A 168 -50.68 8.60 -16.86
CA GLN A 168 -51.23 7.46 -17.61
C GLN A 168 -52.77 7.45 -17.69
N LEU A 169 -53.46 8.46 -17.13
CA LEU A 169 -54.92 8.54 -17.08
C LEU A 169 -55.60 8.42 -18.45
N PRO A 170 -55.08 9.01 -19.56
CA PRO A 170 -55.67 8.82 -20.88
C PRO A 170 -55.63 7.35 -21.32
N ASN A 171 -54.56 6.62 -20.97
CA ASN A 171 -54.41 5.20 -21.30
C ASN A 171 -55.26 4.30 -20.39
N PHE A 172 -55.55 4.70 -19.14
CA PHE A 172 -56.48 3.98 -18.26
C PHE A 172 -57.88 3.86 -18.85
N LEU A 173 -58.37 4.94 -19.45
CA LEU A 173 -59.72 4.98 -20.03
C LEU A 173 -59.89 4.04 -21.22
N VAL A 174 -58.78 3.69 -21.90
CA VAL A 174 -58.79 2.87 -23.12
C VAL A 174 -58.33 1.43 -22.85
N ASN A 175 -57.29 1.24 -22.03
CA ASN A 175 -56.67 -0.05 -21.75
C ASN A 175 -56.26 -0.17 -20.27
N PRO A 176 -57.22 -0.33 -19.34
CA PRO A 176 -56.96 -0.32 -17.90
C PRO A 176 -55.96 -1.41 -17.46
N ASP A 177 -55.93 -2.54 -18.16
CA ASP A 177 -55.05 -3.67 -17.84
C ASP A 177 -53.56 -3.40 -18.11
N GLN A 178 -53.22 -2.30 -18.78
CA GLN A 178 -51.83 -1.97 -19.15
C GLN A 178 -51.12 -1.04 -18.18
N LEU A 179 -51.82 -0.49 -17.18
CA LEU A 179 -51.29 0.54 -16.29
C LEU A 179 -50.15 0.08 -15.41
N ARG A 180 -49.16 0.95 -15.31
CA ARG A 180 -47.95 0.73 -14.52
C ARG A 180 -47.81 1.89 -13.55
N ILE A 181 -48.63 1.91 -12.51
CA ILE A 181 -48.84 3.06 -11.61
C ILE A 181 -48.48 2.76 -10.15
N PHE A 182 -48.13 1.52 -9.83
CA PHE A 182 -47.69 1.15 -8.49
C PHE A 182 -46.16 1.13 -8.42
N SER A 183 -45.62 1.61 -7.30
CA SER A 183 -44.23 1.38 -6.90
C SER A 183 -44.13 0.05 -6.14
N ARG A 184 -43.12 -0.77 -6.50
CA ARG A 184 -42.74 -1.93 -5.69
C ARG A 184 -41.56 -1.52 -4.83
N ARG A 185 -41.61 -1.82 -3.53
CA ARG A 185 -40.37 -1.98 -2.77
C ARG A 185 -39.76 -3.29 -3.24
N LEU A 186 -38.63 -3.22 -3.94
CA LEU A 186 -37.85 -4.39 -4.29
C LEU A 186 -36.49 -4.29 -3.62
N ILE A 187 -36.05 -5.47 -3.18
CA ILE A 187 -34.77 -5.89 -2.59
C ILE A 187 -33.72 -4.79 -2.65
N GLU A 188 -33.12 -4.46 -1.49
CA GLU A 188 -31.86 -3.74 -1.38
C GLU A 188 -30.83 -4.41 -2.31
N GLN A 189 -30.77 -4.00 -3.57
CA GLN A 189 -29.56 -4.18 -4.35
C GLN A 189 -28.67 -3.06 -3.90
N ALA A 190 -27.90 -3.32 -2.83
CA ALA A 190 -26.74 -2.54 -2.51
C ALA A 190 -25.86 -2.53 -3.76
N LYS A 191 -26.00 -1.48 -4.58
CA LYS A 191 -24.95 -1.16 -5.54
C LYS A 191 -23.84 -0.57 -4.70
N GLU A 192 -23.01 -1.45 -4.14
CA GLU A 192 -21.78 -1.04 -3.47
C GLU A 192 -20.94 -0.33 -4.53
N SER A 193 -20.93 1.00 -4.51
CA SER A 193 -20.00 1.78 -5.31
C SER A 193 -18.86 2.19 -4.41
N THR A 194 -17.64 1.76 -4.75
CA THR A 194 -16.46 2.12 -3.98
C THR A 194 -16.05 3.52 -4.41
N ARG A 195 -16.28 4.51 -3.55
CA ARG A 195 -15.67 5.84 -3.70
C ARG A 195 -14.45 5.91 -2.76
N PRO A 196 -13.42 6.72 -3.06
CA PRO A 196 -13.14 7.28 -4.38
C PRO A 196 -12.83 6.17 -5.41
N LYS A 197 -13.08 6.44 -6.69
CA LYS A 197 -12.72 5.57 -7.82
C LYS A 197 -11.26 5.73 -8.24
N GLN A 198 -10.63 6.85 -7.87
CA GLN A 198 -9.26 7.17 -8.18
C GLN A 198 -8.53 7.75 -6.96
N ILE A 199 -7.30 7.29 -6.72
CA ILE A 199 -6.36 7.93 -5.78
C ILE A 199 -5.25 8.59 -6.59
N GLU A 200 -4.99 9.83 -6.24
CA GLU A 200 -3.91 10.67 -6.77
C GLU A 200 -2.84 10.83 -5.67
N LEU A 201 -1.76 10.04 -5.73
CA LEU A 201 -0.65 10.13 -4.77
C LEU A 201 0.52 10.90 -5.39
N PHE A 202 0.80 12.09 -4.84
CA PHE A 202 1.95 12.90 -5.20
C PHE A 202 2.97 12.88 -4.08
N LEU A 203 4.17 12.40 -4.37
CA LEU A 203 5.31 12.43 -3.47
C LEU A 203 6.28 13.50 -3.96
N VAL A 204 6.39 14.60 -3.23
CA VAL A 204 7.35 15.69 -3.49
C VAL A 204 8.58 15.45 -2.63
N VAL A 205 9.75 15.33 -3.23
CA VAL A 205 10.93 14.74 -2.60
C VAL A 205 12.13 15.67 -2.71
N ASP A 206 12.76 15.96 -1.59
CA ASP A 206 13.92 16.82 -1.53
C ASP A 206 15.17 16.12 -2.09
N LEU A 207 15.72 16.69 -3.17
CA LEU A 207 16.98 16.27 -3.79
C LEU A 207 18.06 17.35 -3.68
N SER A 208 17.88 18.34 -2.82
CA SER A 208 18.80 19.45 -2.64
C SER A 208 20.17 19.02 -2.10
N GLY A 209 21.12 19.94 -2.12
CA GLY A 209 22.48 19.72 -1.62
C GLY A 209 22.59 19.51 -0.11
N SER A 210 21.60 19.92 0.69
CA SER A 210 21.56 19.70 2.15
C SER A 210 21.20 18.26 2.54
N MET A 211 20.67 17.49 1.58
CA MET A 211 20.34 16.09 1.73
C MET A 211 21.60 15.23 1.70
N ASP A 212 22.13 14.90 2.88
CA ASP A 212 23.22 13.94 3.04
C ASP A 212 22.77 12.48 2.80
N ALA A 213 23.72 11.55 2.85
CA ALA A 213 23.45 10.13 2.59
C ALA A 213 22.44 9.50 3.57
N GLN A 214 22.39 9.96 4.83
CA GLN A 214 21.47 9.43 5.84
C GLN A 214 20.06 9.96 5.60
N LYS A 215 19.92 11.27 5.35
CA LYS A 215 18.63 11.89 5.00
C LYS A 215 18.07 11.27 3.72
N ARG A 216 18.89 11.17 2.66
CA ARG A 216 18.49 10.50 1.40
C ARG A 216 18.05 9.07 1.63
N ARG A 217 18.73 8.34 2.52
CA ARG A 217 18.34 6.98 2.85
C ARG A 217 16.98 6.91 3.53
N ALA A 218 16.73 7.78 4.51
CA ALA A 218 15.42 7.88 5.16
C ALA A 218 14.32 8.27 4.15
N THR A 219 14.63 9.18 3.22
CA THR A 219 13.72 9.56 2.13
C THR A 219 13.39 8.37 1.23
N GLN A 220 14.39 7.59 0.82
CA GLN A 220 14.20 6.37 0.04
C GLN A 220 13.26 5.38 0.75
N GLU A 221 13.46 5.17 2.05
CA GLU A 221 12.64 4.26 2.87
C GLU A 221 11.19 4.75 2.97
N ALA A 222 10.98 6.04 3.22
CA ALA A 222 9.64 6.64 3.31
C ALA A 222 8.89 6.61 1.96
N VAL A 223 9.53 7.06 0.88
CA VAL A 223 8.94 7.08 -0.47
C VAL A 223 8.63 5.66 -0.94
N TYR A 224 9.53 4.70 -0.69
CA TYR A 224 9.29 3.29 -1.00
C TYR A 224 8.05 2.76 -0.27
N CYS A 225 7.97 2.96 1.04
CA CYS A 225 6.81 2.56 1.85
C CYS A 225 5.49 3.11 1.31
N LEU A 226 5.44 4.43 1.07
CA LEU A 226 4.24 5.13 0.64
C LEU A 226 3.78 4.65 -0.74
N ALA A 227 4.67 4.63 -1.71
CA ALA A 227 4.36 4.22 -3.08
C ALA A 227 4.05 2.73 -3.18
N LYS A 228 4.93 1.87 -2.64
CA LYS A 228 4.80 0.42 -2.82
C LYS A 228 3.61 -0.16 -2.06
N SER A 229 3.26 0.37 -0.89
CA SER A 229 2.07 -0.09 -0.14
C SER A 229 0.78 0.15 -0.92
N LEU A 230 0.63 1.32 -1.56
CA LEU A 230 -0.55 1.64 -2.37
C LEU A 230 -0.60 0.80 -3.65
N LEU A 231 0.53 0.64 -4.36
CA LEU A 231 0.62 -0.23 -5.53
C LEU A 231 0.28 -1.68 -5.18
N GLN A 232 0.82 -2.20 -4.06
CA GLN A 232 0.51 -3.56 -3.63
C GLN A 232 -0.97 -3.70 -3.24
N TYR A 233 -1.55 -2.70 -2.58
CA TYR A 233 -2.98 -2.72 -2.25
C TYR A 233 -3.84 -2.82 -3.52
N GLN A 234 -3.56 -2.01 -4.53
CA GLN A 234 -4.27 -2.08 -5.81
C GLN A 234 -4.10 -3.45 -6.47
N GLN A 235 -2.88 -4.00 -6.48
CA GLN A 235 -2.61 -5.32 -7.03
C GLN A 235 -3.42 -6.41 -6.30
N ASN A 236 -3.42 -6.40 -4.97
CA ASN A 236 -4.18 -7.36 -4.17
C ASN A 236 -5.68 -7.23 -4.45
N SER A 237 -6.18 -6.00 -4.58
CA SER A 237 -7.58 -5.74 -4.93
C SER A 237 -7.93 -6.28 -6.31
N ARG A 238 -7.05 -6.14 -7.31
CA ARG A 238 -7.22 -6.73 -8.65
C ARG A 238 -7.26 -8.26 -8.61
N LEU A 239 -6.39 -8.89 -7.82
CA LEU A 239 -6.32 -10.35 -7.68
C LEU A 239 -7.52 -10.93 -6.93
N GLN A 240 -8.16 -10.14 -6.06
CA GLN A 240 -9.35 -10.52 -5.29
C GLN A 240 -10.66 -10.17 -6.01
N ALA A 241 -10.61 -9.48 -7.16
CA ALA A 241 -11.78 -9.16 -7.95
C ALA A 241 -12.29 -10.43 -8.65
N ASP A 242 -13.19 -11.15 -7.97
CA ASP A 242 -13.81 -12.38 -8.48
C ASP A 242 -14.82 -12.11 -9.62
N ASP A 243 -15.36 -10.88 -9.70
CA ASP A 243 -16.30 -10.43 -10.72
C ASP A 243 -15.65 -9.34 -11.61
N PRO A 244 -15.66 -9.47 -12.95
CA PRO A 244 -15.16 -8.45 -13.87
C PRO A 244 -15.89 -7.09 -13.79
N THR A 245 -17.02 -7.02 -13.09
CA THR A 245 -17.75 -5.78 -12.81
C THR A 245 -17.31 -5.09 -11.51
N THR A 246 -16.41 -5.71 -10.74
CA THR A 246 -15.84 -5.11 -9.53
C THR A 246 -15.04 -3.86 -9.90
N GLU A 247 -15.48 -2.68 -9.46
CA GLU A 247 -14.76 -1.44 -9.70
C GLU A 247 -13.42 -1.45 -8.94
N ILE A 248 -12.32 -1.53 -9.70
CA ILE A 248 -10.95 -1.42 -9.17
C ILE A 248 -10.55 0.04 -9.13
N ILE A 249 -10.02 0.48 -7.99
CA ILE A 249 -9.50 1.83 -7.83
C ILE A 249 -8.34 2.09 -8.79
N ARG A 250 -8.43 3.20 -9.51
CA ARG A 250 -7.36 3.73 -10.37
C ARG A 250 -6.35 4.48 -9.51
N LEU A 251 -5.09 4.40 -9.88
CA LEU A 251 -4.01 5.10 -9.19
C LEU A 251 -3.32 6.04 -10.16
N ASN A 252 -3.15 7.31 -9.79
CA ASN A 252 -2.11 8.15 -10.34
C ASN A 252 -1.02 8.29 -9.27
N LEU A 253 0.18 7.79 -9.54
CA LEU A 253 1.32 7.94 -8.66
C LEU A 253 2.35 8.83 -9.36
N ARG A 254 2.74 9.92 -8.71
CA ARG A 254 3.85 10.78 -9.18
C ARG A 254 4.88 10.94 -8.07
N VAL A 255 6.14 10.89 -8.44
CA VAL A 255 7.27 11.17 -7.56
C VAL A 255 8.08 12.30 -8.17
N LEU A 256 8.02 13.48 -7.58
CA LEU A 256 8.67 14.70 -8.06
C LEU A 256 9.84 15.03 -7.16
N GLY A 257 11.04 15.10 -7.72
CA GLY A 257 12.23 15.59 -7.03
C GLY A 257 12.34 17.10 -7.17
N PHE A 258 12.66 17.81 -6.08
CA PHE A 258 12.94 19.25 -6.12
C PHE A 258 14.38 19.59 -5.73
N GLY A 259 14.89 20.69 -6.28
CA GLY A 259 16.15 21.31 -5.91
C GLY A 259 16.26 22.73 -6.50
N ASP A 260 17.19 22.98 -7.43
CA ASP A 260 17.17 24.18 -8.27
C ASP A 260 16.03 24.17 -9.30
N ARG A 261 15.53 22.95 -9.60
CA ARG A 261 14.43 22.69 -10.53
C ARG A 261 13.58 21.52 -10.04
N SER A 262 12.38 21.39 -10.59
CA SER A 262 11.55 20.19 -10.48
C SER A 262 11.97 19.11 -11.50
N GLU A 263 11.93 17.84 -11.10
CA GLU A 263 12.20 16.68 -11.96
C GLU A 263 11.24 15.53 -11.65
N ASP A 264 10.57 14.96 -12.67
CA ASP A 264 9.73 13.78 -12.49
C ASP A 264 10.59 12.51 -12.43
N LEU A 265 10.63 11.88 -11.25
CA LEU A 265 11.44 10.69 -10.98
C LEU A 265 10.71 9.40 -11.36
N LEU A 266 9.38 9.42 -11.41
CA LEU A 266 8.56 8.28 -11.81
C LEU A 266 7.93 8.58 -13.16
N LEU A 267 8.76 8.48 -14.20
CA LEU A 267 8.37 8.75 -15.59
C LEU A 267 7.12 7.97 -15.95
N ARG A 268 6.11 8.67 -16.49
CA ARG A 268 4.85 8.11 -16.96
C ARG A 268 4.95 7.75 -18.44
N SER A 269 4.21 6.72 -18.85
CA SER A 269 4.04 6.45 -20.28
C SER A 269 3.15 7.54 -20.91
N PRO A 270 3.25 7.79 -22.22
CA PRO A 270 2.36 8.76 -22.89
C PRO A 270 0.87 8.45 -22.69
N ASN A 271 0.51 7.18 -22.55
CA ASN A 271 -0.87 6.78 -22.24
C ASN A 271 -1.26 7.18 -20.82
N GLU A 272 -0.39 6.94 -19.83
CA GLU A 272 -0.64 7.31 -18.43
C GLU A 272 -0.78 8.83 -18.27
N GLU A 273 -0.02 9.62 -19.04
CA GLU A 273 -0.16 11.08 -19.06
C GLU A 273 -1.51 11.54 -19.62
N ASN A 274 -1.96 10.91 -20.70
CA ASN A 274 -3.23 11.23 -21.35
C ASN A 274 -4.43 10.78 -20.51
N GLN A 275 -4.39 9.56 -19.96
CA GLN A 275 -5.46 8.98 -19.17
C GLN A 275 -5.49 9.50 -17.73
N GLY A 276 -4.34 9.97 -17.22
CA GLY A 276 -4.21 10.51 -15.87
C GLY A 276 -4.15 9.44 -14.78
N PHE A 277 -3.92 8.17 -15.11
CA PHE A 277 -3.74 7.07 -14.16
C PHE A 277 -2.80 5.99 -14.73
N LEU A 278 -2.27 5.14 -13.85
CA LEU A 278 -1.41 4.00 -14.17
C LEU A 278 -2.22 2.92 -14.92
N GLU A 279 -1.87 2.69 -16.17
CA GLU A 279 -2.52 1.72 -17.05
C GLU A 279 -1.92 0.32 -16.90
N THR A 280 -0.61 0.21 -16.60
CA THR A 280 0.12 -1.06 -16.78
C THR A 280 -0.47 -2.21 -15.95
N GLU A 281 -0.75 -3.32 -16.65
CA GLU A 281 -1.03 -4.62 -16.04
C GLU A 281 0.26 -5.34 -15.63
N ASP A 282 1.41 -4.91 -16.16
CA ASP A 282 2.71 -5.48 -15.83
C ASP A 282 3.26 -4.91 -14.52
N GLN A 283 3.00 -5.62 -13.43
CA GLN A 283 3.50 -5.27 -12.11
C GLN A 283 5.03 -5.21 -12.06
N ALA A 284 5.74 -6.01 -12.85
CA ALA A 284 7.20 -6.01 -12.83
C ALA A 284 7.76 -4.70 -13.41
N GLU A 285 7.11 -4.17 -14.44
CA GLU A 285 7.46 -2.89 -15.06
C GLU A 285 7.31 -1.72 -14.08
N ILE A 286 6.14 -1.58 -13.44
CA ILE A 286 5.92 -0.49 -12.47
C ILE A 286 6.84 -0.63 -11.25
N ASP A 287 7.11 -1.86 -10.81
CA ASP A 287 8.06 -2.11 -9.72
C ASP A 287 9.49 -1.70 -10.12
N ASN A 288 9.90 -1.93 -11.36
CA ASN A 288 11.20 -1.49 -11.89
C ASN A 288 11.28 0.04 -11.98
N ARG A 289 10.25 0.69 -12.54
CA ARG A 289 10.16 2.16 -12.59
C ARG A 289 10.28 2.77 -11.20
N LEU A 290 9.54 2.24 -10.23
CA LEU A 290 9.63 2.68 -8.83
C LEU A 290 11.05 2.49 -8.28
N TRP A 291 11.70 1.34 -8.50
CA TRP A 291 13.06 1.13 -8.03
C TRP A 291 14.07 2.09 -8.65
N HIS A 292 13.92 2.45 -9.93
CA HIS A 292 14.72 3.52 -10.54
C HIS A 292 14.51 4.85 -9.82
N SER A 293 13.26 5.26 -9.56
CA SER A 293 12.96 6.48 -8.80
C SER A 293 13.59 6.46 -7.40
N ILE A 294 13.48 5.35 -6.68
CA ILE A 294 14.09 5.19 -5.34
C ILE A 294 15.62 5.28 -5.42
N MET A 295 16.26 4.65 -6.41
CA MET A 295 17.71 4.75 -6.58
C MET A 295 18.15 6.17 -6.97
N ASP A 296 17.36 6.87 -7.78
CA ASP A 296 17.61 8.25 -8.17
C ASP A 296 17.58 9.21 -6.98
N ILE A 297 16.67 9.03 -6.02
CA ILE A 297 16.65 9.81 -4.76
C ILE A 297 18.00 9.73 -4.02
N GLY A 298 18.61 8.54 -4.02
CA GLY A 298 19.91 8.31 -3.36
C GLY A 298 21.11 8.89 -4.10
N LYS A 299 20.99 9.20 -5.40
CA LYS A 299 22.12 9.55 -6.28
C LYS A 299 22.07 10.98 -6.82
N LYS A 300 20.88 11.45 -7.20
CA LYS A 300 20.70 12.75 -7.88
C LYS A 300 20.76 13.87 -6.86
N SER A 301 21.56 14.89 -7.14
CA SER A 301 21.54 16.16 -6.42
C SER A 301 21.12 17.26 -7.38
N LEU A 302 20.03 17.95 -7.06
CA LEU A 302 19.46 18.99 -7.90
C LEU A 302 19.91 20.40 -7.49
N GLY A 303 20.89 20.53 -6.59
CA GLY A 303 21.45 21.83 -6.21
C GLY A 303 20.69 22.50 -5.07
N GLY A 304 20.08 23.66 -5.31
CA GLY A 304 19.34 24.44 -4.32
C GLY A 304 18.09 23.76 -3.76
N THR A 305 17.22 24.53 -3.10
CA THR A 305 16.08 24.00 -2.34
C THR A 305 14.83 24.83 -2.64
N ARG A 306 14.23 24.60 -3.81
CA ARG A 306 13.00 25.26 -4.30
C ARG A 306 11.88 24.22 -4.47
N ASP A 307 11.23 23.89 -3.38
CA ASP A 307 10.03 23.03 -3.34
C ASP A 307 8.83 23.62 -4.10
N SER A 308 8.74 24.96 -4.19
CA SER A 308 7.65 25.64 -4.89
C SER A 308 7.46 25.20 -6.34
N GLU A 309 8.53 24.85 -7.07
CA GLU A 309 8.41 24.41 -8.46
C GLU A 309 7.67 23.07 -8.59
N SER A 310 8.05 22.07 -7.78
CA SER A 310 7.39 20.76 -7.79
C SER A 310 5.98 20.84 -7.20
N LEU A 311 5.76 21.64 -6.16
CA LEU A 311 4.41 21.89 -5.63
C LEU A 311 3.51 22.58 -6.67
N GLN A 312 4.06 23.50 -7.47
CA GLN A 312 3.34 24.17 -8.54
C GLN A 312 2.96 23.20 -9.67
N GLU A 313 3.79 22.21 -9.98
CA GLU A 313 3.43 21.13 -10.90
C GLU A 313 2.28 20.28 -10.37
N VAL A 314 2.28 19.95 -9.08
CA VAL A 314 1.16 19.24 -8.44
C VAL A 314 -0.12 20.06 -8.56
N LEU A 315 -0.07 21.36 -8.22
CA LEU A 315 -1.22 22.23 -8.32
C LEU A 315 -1.75 22.33 -9.76
N ARG A 316 -0.87 22.46 -10.77
CA ARG A 316 -1.27 22.47 -12.19
C ARG A 316 -1.97 21.18 -12.60
N ASP A 317 -1.51 20.03 -12.11
CA ASP A 317 -2.14 18.75 -12.40
C ASP A 317 -3.51 18.63 -11.73
N LEU A 318 -3.63 19.07 -10.48
CA LEU A 318 -4.90 19.11 -9.73
C LEU A 318 -5.92 20.12 -10.29
N ASP A 319 -5.46 21.23 -10.86
CA ASP A 319 -6.30 22.28 -11.44
C ASP A 319 -6.79 21.95 -12.86
N ARG A 320 -6.44 20.77 -13.40
CA ARG A 320 -7.01 20.32 -14.67
C ARG A 320 -8.54 20.15 -14.52
N PRO A 321 -9.35 20.63 -15.49
CA PRO A 321 -10.81 20.59 -15.37
C PRO A 321 -11.38 19.20 -15.08
N ASP A 322 -10.84 18.17 -15.73
CA ASP A 322 -11.26 16.77 -15.53
C ASP A 322 -11.01 16.29 -14.09
N LYS A 323 -9.91 16.71 -13.46
CA LYS A 323 -9.62 16.36 -12.06
C LYS A 323 -10.46 17.15 -11.08
N GLN A 324 -10.71 18.43 -11.35
CA GLN A 324 -11.59 19.26 -10.52
C GLN A 324 -13.01 18.69 -10.50
N ASP A 325 -13.55 18.29 -11.65
CA ASP A 325 -14.87 17.68 -11.75
C ASP A 325 -14.94 16.35 -10.99
N GLN A 326 -13.94 15.48 -11.14
CA GLN A 326 -13.88 14.19 -10.41
C GLN A 326 -13.76 14.39 -8.89
N MET A 327 -12.92 15.33 -8.43
CA MET A 327 -12.79 15.63 -7.00
C MET A 327 -14.06 16.26 -6.43
N ALA A 328 -14.75 17.12 -7.20
CA ALA A 328 -16.04 17.68 -6.81
C ALA A 328 -17.13 16.61 -6.69
N ALA A 329 -17.10 15.60 -7.57
CA ALA A 329 -17.98 14.44 -7.53
C ALA A 329 -17.62 13.40 -6.45
N LYS A 330 -16.52 13.60 -5.70
CA LYS A 330 -15.92 12.63 -4.76
C LYS A 330 -15.44 11.33 -5.41
N ASP A 331 -15.29 11.30 -6.73
CA ASP A 331 -14.77 10.14 -7.46
C ASP A 331 -13.24 10.07 -7.42
N SER A 332 -12.56 11.16 -7.08
CA SER A 332 -11.11 11.22 -6.93
C SER A 332 -10.70 11.87 -5.61
N VAL A 333 -9.66 11.33 -4.98
CA VAL A 333 -8.99 11.91 -3.81
C VAL A 333 -7.50 12.08 -4.09
N ALA A 334 -6.97 13.26 -3.78
CA ALA A 334 -5.56 13.57 -3.86
C ALA A 334 -4.88 13.63 -2.50
N VAL A 335 -3.75 12.95 -2.41
CA VAL A 335 -2.85 12.92 -1.25
C VAL A 335 -1.49 13.41 -1.73
N VAL A 336 -1.07 14.57 -1.24
CA VAL A 336 0.20 15.22 -1.54
C VAL A 336 1.08 15.14 -0.30
N ILE A 337 2.25 14.54 -0.42
CA ILE A 337 3.19 14.36 0.68
C ILE A 337 4.54 14.92 0.25
N GLU A 338 5.01 15.93 0.95
CA GLU A 338 6.39 16.39 0.81
C GLU A 338 7.31 15.67 1.80
N VAL A 339 8.49 15.25 1.35
CA VAL A 339 9.52 14.61 2.17
C VAL A 339 10.82 15.41 2.03
N THR A 340 11.18 16.15 3.09
CA THR A 340 12.29 17.11 3.10
C THR A 340 13.02 17.11 4.44
N ASP A 341 14.23 17.68 4.52
CA ASP A 341 14.87 17.98 5.81
C ASP A 341 14.34 19.27 6.48
N GLY A 342 13.51 20.03 5.77
CA GLY A 342 12.74 21.17 6.26
C GLY A 342 13.28 22.54 5.84
N GLU A 343 14.23 22.58 4.92
CA GLU A 343 14.73 23.82 4.33
C GLU A 343 14.04 24.13 3.01
N THR A 344 13.79 25.41 2.74
CA THR A 344 13.43 25.90 1.40
C THR A 344 13.77 27.37 1.28
N THR A 345 14.15 27.79 0.07
CA THR A 345 14.39 29.19 -0.29
C THR A 345 13.12 29.91 -0.74
N THR A 346 12.01 29.19 -0.93
CA THR A 346 10.74 29.70 -1.45
C THR A 346 9.58 29.53 -0.47
N ALA A 347 9.86 29.48 0.84
CA ALA A 347 8.87 29.20 1.89
C ALA A 347 7.53 29.94 1.77
N SER A 348 7.53 31.25 1.48
CA SER A 348 6.28 32.02 1.34
C SER A 348 5.48 31.65 0.09
N GLU A 349 6.16 31.32 -1.01
CA GLU A 349 5.53 30.87 -2.25
C GLU A 349 4.98 29.45 -2.06
N SER A 350 5.77 28.54 -1.50
CA SER A 350 5.38 27.16 -1.20
C SER A 350 4.17 27.12 -0.26
N ALA A 351 4.15 27.95 0.78
CA ALA A 351 2.99 28.08 1.67
C ALA A 351 1.70 28.51 0.92
N ALA A 352 1.81 29.44 -0.02
CA ALA A 352 0.68 29.88 -0.82
C ALA A 352 0.18 28.77 -1.77
N ILE A 353 1.09 28.01 -2.37
CA ILE A 353 0.75 26.86 -3.24
C ILE A 353 0.08 25.75 -2.41
N VAL A 354 0.64 25.37 -1.26
CA VAL A 354 0.07 24.36 -0.36
C VAL A 354 -1.33 24.76 0.09
N LYS A 355 -1.56 26.05 0.41
CA LYS A 355 -2.89 26.56 0.73
C LYS A 355 -3.87 26.40 -0.43
N SER A 356 -3.45 26.66 -1.67
CA SER A 356 -4.27 26.44 -2.87
C SER A 356 -4.58 24.97 -3.09
N ILE A 357 -3.59 24.08 -2.99
CA ILE A 357 -3.78 22.62 -3.06
C ILE A 357 -4.84 22.18 -2.06
N ARG A 358 -4.72 22.59 -0.79
CA ARG A 358 -5.64 22.18 0.27
C ARG A 358 -7.04 22.79 0.17
N SER A 359 -7.18 23.90 -0.56
CA SER A 359 -8.48 24.51 -0.85
C SER A 359 -9.30 23.64 -1.81
N ASN A 360 -8.65 22.76 -2.60
CA ASN A 360 -9.35 21.78 -3.41
C ASN A 360 -10.11 20.76 -2.52
N PRO A 361 -11.40 20.50 -2.79
CA PRO A 361 -12.25 19.73 -1.88
C PRO A 361 -11.81 18.27 -1.70
N GLY A 362 -11.23 17.64 -2.72
CA GLY A 362 -10.72 16.27 -2.68
C GLY A 362 -9.22 16.16 -2.40
N ALA A 363 -8.51 17.27 -2.13
CA ALA A 363 -7.06 17.26 -1.96
C ALA A 363 -6.62 17.48 -0.51
N HIS A 364 -5.60 16.72 -0.13
CA HIS A 364 -4.97 16.68 1.18
C HIS A 364 -3.47 16.79 1.00
N ALA A 365 -2.83 17.66 1.78
CA ALA A 365 -1.40 17.88 1.69
C ALA A 365 -0.76 17.86 3.09
N CYS A 366 0.38 17.20 3.24
CA CYS A 366 1.19 17.23 4.45
C CYS A 366 2.69 17.27 4.13
N GLY A 367 3.46 17.78 5.07
CA GLY A 367 4.91 17.77 5.04
C GLY A 367 5.47 16.74 6.00
N ILE A 368 6.49 16.01 5.58
CA ILE A 368 7.28 15.10 6.39
C ILE A 368 8.70 15.64 6.47
N ARG A 369 9.08 16.06 7.68
CA ARG A 369 10.44 16.49 7.97
C ARG A 369 11.30 15.32 8.40
N ILE A 370 12.40 15.07 7.68
CA ILE A 370 13.42 14.09 8.00
C ILE A 370 14.59 14.81 8.69
N PRO A 371 14.71 14.70 10.02
CA PRO A 371 15.77 15.39 10.77
C PRO A 371 17.17 14.78 10.53
N GLY A 372 17.24 13.59 9.94
CA GLY A 372 18.48 12.82 9.76
C GLY A 372 18.20 11.32 9.73
N LEU A 373 19.07 10.55 10.38
CA LEU A 373 18.93 9.09 10.51
C LEU A 373 17.65 8.70 11.27
N LEU A 374 16.90 7.74 10.75
CA LEU A 374 15.74 7.18 11.44
C LEU A 374 16.23 6.28 12.58
N SER A 375 15.63 6.43 13.77
CA SER A 375 16.13 5.84 15.04
C SER A 375 16.29 4.31 15.05
N SER A 376 15.67 3.58 14.11
CA SER A 376 15.92 2.15 13.85
C SER A 376 17.37 1.82 13.48
N ASP A 377 18.19 2.83 13.11
CA ASP A 377 19.59 2.69 12.74
C ASP A 377 20.58 2.96 13.90
N THR A 378 20.08 3.26 15.11
CA THR A 378 20.93 3.24 16.30
C THR A 378 21.17 1.79 16.75
N PRO A 379 22.43 1.34 16.96
CA PRO A 379 22.70 -0.01 17.41
C PRO A 379 21.97 -0.27 18.73
N ARG A 380 21.22 -1.38 18.81
CA ARG A 380 20.48 -1.81 20.01
C ARG A 380 21.42 -1.78 21.22
N VAL A 381 21.28 -0.76 22.06
CA VAL A 381 21.90 -0.73 23.38
C VAL A 381 21.22 -1.84 24.20
N PRO A 382 21.97 -2.70 24.91
CA PRO A 382 21.38 -3.74 25.74
C PRO A 382 20.35 -3.14 26.72
N ARG A 383 19.23 -3.85 26.88
CA ARG A 383 18.00 -3.56 27.68
C ARG A 383 18.19 -3.12 29.15
N SER A 384 19.42 -2.93 29.61
CA SER A 384 19.73 -2.45 30.96
C SER A 384 19.80 -0.93 31.08
N GLN A 385 19.49 -0.17 30.02
CA GLN A 385 19.49 1.30 30.00
C GLN A 385 18.29 1.90 29.24
N GLU A 386 17.13 1.22 29.25
CA GLU A 386 15.87 1.84 28.82
C GLU A 386 15.47 2.89 29.87
N VAL A 387 15.81 4.15 29.61
CA VAL A 387 15.15 5.29 30.24
C VAL A 387 13.83 5.48 29.50
N ASP A 388 12.72 5.38 30.22
CA ASP A 388 11.40 5.76 29.75
C ASP A 388 11.43 7.22 29.29
N THR A 389 11.56 7.44 27.98
CA THR A 389 11.13 8.68 27.34
C THR A 389 10.14 8.35 26.26
N ALA A 390 8.91 8.08 26.69
CA ALA A 390 7.73 8.36 25.90
C ALA A 390 7.65 9.88 25.69
N ALA A 391 8.40 10.39 24.71
CA ALA A 391 8.21 11.75 24.22
C ALA A 391 7.04 11.72 23.23
N GLU A 392 5.96 12.43 23.58
CA GLU A 392 4.87 12.78 22.68
C GLU A 392 5.43 13.34 21.35
N PRO A 393 4.74 13.17 20.21
CA PRO A 393 5.14 13.80 18.97
C PRO A 393 5.19 15.31 19.17
N GLU A 394 6.41 15.85 19.17
CA GLU A 394 6.67 17.28 19.34
C GLU A 394 6.10 17.99 18.10
N ILE A 395 4.97 18.70 18.27
CA ILE A 395 4.45 19.61 17.27
C ILE A 395 5.52 20.68 17.07
N LEU A 396 6.16 20.70 15.90
CA LEU A 396 7.25 21.60 15.59
C LEU A 396 6.82 23.06 15.82
N SER A 397 7.63 23.81 16.57
CA SER A 397 7.47 25.26 16.72
C SER A 397 7.44 25.95 15.35
N GLU A 398 6.57 26.95 15.18
CA GLU A 398 6.38 27.74 13.94
C GLU A 398 7.65 28.39 13.36
N SER A 399 8.78 28.37 14.08
CA SER A 399 10.04 28.97 13.64
C SER A 399 10.80 28.04 12.67
N GLY A 400 10.74 28.36 11.37
CA GLY A 400 11.54 27.73 10.32
C GLY A 400 10.80 27.66 8.98
N ALA A 401 11.52 27.46 7.88
CA ALA A 401 10.92 27.38 6.53
C ALA A 401 9.82 26.30 6.45
N PHE A 402 10.10 25.10 6.99
CA PHE A 402 9.11 24.04 7.10
C PHE A 402 7.84 24.43 7.88
N GLY A 403 8.00 25.14 9.01
CA GLY A 403 6.87 25.63 9.81
C GLY A 403 6.01 26.65 9.06
N ILE A 404 6.65 27.51 8.25
CA ILE A 404 5.95 28.48 7.39
C ILE A 404 5.12 27.77 6.30
N VAL A 405 5.69 26.73 5.68
CA VAL A 405 5.02 26.01 4.57
C VAL A 405 3.91 25.10 5.08
N TRP A 406 4.20 24.29 6.10
CA TRP A 406 3.34 23.18 6.51
C TRP A 406 2.54 23.45 7.78
N GLY A 407 3.01 24.34 8.66
CA GLY A 407 2.34 24.63 9.93
C GLY A 407 1.98 23.37 10.72
N GLU A 408 0.72 23.28 11.16
CA GLU A 408 0.18 22.11 11.88
C GLU A 408 0.06 20.83 11.01
N HIS A 409 0.27 20.93 9.70
CA HIS A 409 0.25 19.79 8.76
C HIS A 409 1.64 19.25 8.45
N GLY A 410 2.66 19.79 9.11
CA GLY A 410 4.02 19.25 9.10
C GLY A 410 4.22 18.28 10.25
N GLN A 411 4.81 17.12 9.97
CA GLN A 411 5.20 16.14 10.99
C GLN A 411 6.67 15.77 10.85
N GLN A 412 7.32 15.46 11.97
CA GLN A 412 8.70 15.00 11.98
C GLN A 412 8.76 13.47 11.99
N LEU A 413 9.49 12.90 11.02
CA LEU A 413 9.72 11.46 10.93
C LEU A 413 11.00 11.09 11.68
N THR A 414 10.89 10.80 12.98
CA THR A 414 12.04 10.38 13.80
C THR A 414 12.36 8.89 13.65
N SER A 415 11.42 8.10 13.15
CA SER A 415 11.56 6.67 12.87
C SER A 415 10.63 6.26 11.72
N ILE A 416 10.94 5.18 11.02
CA ILE A 416 10.10 4.74 9.90
C ILE A 416 8.70 4.31 10.38
N GLU A 417 8.59 3.82 11.61
CA GLU A 417 7.34 3.37 12.22
C GLU A 417 6.32 4.50 12.39
N LYS A 418 6.79 5.74 12.61
CA LYS A 418 5.91 6.92 12.70
C LYS A 418 5.26 7.28 11.37
N LEU A 419 5.73 6.75 10.24
CA LEU A 419 5.11 7.00 8.94
C LEU A 419 3.64 6.55 8.90
N LYS A 420 3.28 5.52 9.67
CA LYS A 420 1.89 5.08 9.83
C LYS A 420 1.03 6.17 10.48
N GLU A 421 1.53 6.82 11.52
CA GLU A 421 0.80 7.86 12.25
C GLU A 421 0.55 9.09 11.38
N VAL A 422 1.57 9.48 10.59
CA VAL A 422 1.46 10.52 9.57
C VAL A 422 0.34 10.16 8.58
N MET A 423 0.37 8.94 8.04
CA MET A 423 -0.61 8.50 7.06
C MET A 423 -2.03 8.40 7.63
N ILE A 424 -2.19 7.95 8.89
CA ILE A 424 -3.49 7.97 9.57
C ILE A 424 -4.02 9.39 9.64
N SER A 425 -3.19 10.36 10.03
CA SER A 425 -3.59 11.75 10.16
C SER A 425 -4.09 12.33 8.82
N VAL A 426 -3.36 12.04 7.74
CA VAL A 426 -3.68 12.50 6.39
C VAL A 426 -4.96 11.87 5.86
N LEU A 427 -5.07 10.54 5.95
CA LEU A 427 -6.22 9.81 5.43
C LEU A 427 -7.48 10.05 6.27
N PHE A 428 -7.34 10.21 7.59
CA PHE A 428 -8.47 10.58 8.45
C PHE A 428 -8.98 12.00 8.15
N ALA A 429 -8.08 12.96 7.92
CA ALA A 429 -8.47 14.29 7.46
C ALA A 429 -9.19 14.23 6.09
N ALA A 430 -8.81 13.29 5.22
CA ALA A 430 -9.51 13.02 3.97
C ALA A 430 -10.93 12.50 4.17
N LEU A 431 -11.11 11.51 5.05
CA LEU A 431 -12.43 10.99 5.40
C LEU A 431 -13.35 12.07 6.00
N LEU A 432 -12.85 12.86 6.96
CA LEU A 432 -13.65 13.91 7.60
C LEU A 432 -14.13 14.99 6.61
N LYS A 433 -13.27 15.39 5.66
CA LYS A 433 -13.62 16.39 4.65
C LYS A 433 -14.65 15.84 3.65
N GLN A 434 -14.63 14.53 3.38
CA GLN A 434 -15.63 13.86 2.56
C GLN A 434 -16.99 13.72 3.28
N ALA A 435 -16.99 13.48 4.59
CA ALA A 435 -18.19 13.28 5.42
C ALA A 435 -18.91 14.60 5.79
N SER A 436 -18.17 15.69 6.03
CA SER A 436 -18.71 17.00 6.47
C SER A 436 -19.50 17.80 5.43
N ARG A 437 -19.89 17.17 4.31
CA ARG A 437 -20.66 17.80 3.21
C ARG A 437 -22.01 17.10 2.93
N GLU A 438 -22.43 16.19 3.81
CA GLU A 438 -23.83 15.79 3.97
C GLU A 438 -24.55 16.77 4.90
#